data_AF-A0A0N7BW88-F1
#
_entry.id   AF-A0A0N7BW88-F1
#
_cell.length_a   1.000
_cell.length_b   1.000
_cell.length_c   1.000
_cell.angle_alpha   90.00
_cell.angle_beta   90.00
_cell.angle_gamma   90.00
#
_symmetry.space_group_name_H-M   'P 1'
#
loop_
_entity.id
_entity.type
_entity.pdbx_description
1 polymer ?
#
loop_
_entity_poly.entity_id
_entity_poly.type
_entity_poly.pdbx_seq_one_letter_code
_entity_poly.pdbx_strand_id
1 'polypeptide(L)'
;MLMKTLFMISLMCFMWWRKNIIMILLSMEMILTILFISISSTAYMNLSLNSMFMLIMMVVGSSIGISLMVAISRLQNSINSTTIWTLTFVENYNNNSFYSTYQK
;
A
#
# COMPACT_ATOMS: atom_id res chain seq x y z
N MET A 1 -11.82 -20.88 11.00
CA MET A 1 -10.92 -20.21 11.98
C MET A 1 -9.63 -19.74 11.30
N LEU A 2 -8.98 -20.61 10.52
CA LEU A 2 -7.72 -20.32 9.82
C LEU A 2 -7.77 -19.11 8.86
N MET A 3 -8.84 -18.93 8.07
CA MET A 3 -8.96 -17.74 7.20
C MET A 3 -9.03 -16.42 7.98
N LYS A 4 -9.66 -16.44 9.17
CA LYS A 4 -9.74 -15.27 10.04
C LYS A 4 -8.36 -14.92 10.62
N THR A 5 -7.57 -15.91 11.00
CA THR A 5 -6.22 -15.68 11.52
C THR A 5 -5.28 -15.14 10.44
N LEU A 6 -5.33 -15.69 9.22
CA LEU A 6 -4.55 -15.19 8.09
C LEU A 6 -4.88 -13.73 7.76
N PHE A 7 -6.17 -13.38 7.78
CA PHE A 7 -6.61 -12.00 7.57
C PHE A 7 -6.05 -11.05 8.64
N MET A 8 -6.14 -11.42 9.92
CA MET A 8 -5.59 -10.60 11.00
C MET A 8 -4.07 -10.45 10.94
N ILE A 9 -3.34 -11.49 10.56
CA ILE A 9 -1.88 -11.44 10.37
C ILE A 9 -1.55 -10.48 9.22
N SER A 10 -2.27 -10.55 8.10
CA SER A 10 -2.04 -9.65 6.96
C SER A 10 -2.32 -8.18 7.30
N LEU A 11 -3.33 -7.89 8.13
CA LEU A 11 -3.59 -6.55 8.66
C LEU A 11 -2.50 -6.05 9.61
N MET A 12 -2.01 -6.91 10.53
CA MET A 12 -0.87 -6.56 11.37
C MET A 12 0.38 -6.27 10.53
N CYS A 13 0.64 -7.11 9.52
CA CYS A 13 1.72 -6.88 8.56
C CYS A 13 1.52 -5.65 7.69
N PHE A 14 0.31 -5.15 7.48
CA PHE A 14 0.10 -3.87 6.80
C PHE A 14 0.47 -2.69 7.71
N MET A 15 0.05 -2.75 8.98
CA MET A 15 0.23 -1.66 9.94
C MET A 15 1.66 -1.52 10.50
N TRP A 16 2.47 -2.58 10.46
CA TRP A 16 3.79 -2.57 11.09
C TRP A 16 4.88 -1.84 10.28
N TRP A 17 4.66 -1.56 8.99
CA TRP A 17 5.78 -1.21 8.09
C TRP A 17 5.99 0.30 7.94
N ARG A 18 7.03 0.80 8.62
CA ARG A 18 7.40 2.23 8.60
C ARG A 18 8.43 2.65 7.54
N LYS A 19 9.03 1.71 6.79
CA LYS A 19 10.20 2.06 5.94
C LYS A 19 10.12 1.58 4.49
N ASN A 20 9.58 0.39 4.22
CA ASN A 20 9.62 -0.19 2.87
C ASN A 20 8.22 -0.21 2.23
N ILE A 21 8.04 0.60 1.18
CA ILE A 21 6.80 0.65 0.40
C ILE A 21 6.49 -0.72 -0.23
N ILE A 22 7.51 -1.50 -0.62
CA ILE A 22 7.34 -2.88 -1.15
C ILE A 22 6.53 -3.74 -0.20
N MET A 23 6.80 -3.66 1.10
CA MET A 23 6.19 -4.56 2.07
C MET A 23 4.76 -4.14 2.42
N ILE A 24 4.44 -2.85 2.25
CA ILE A 24 3.05 -2.34 2.26
C ILE A 24 2.29 -2.88 1.04
N LEU A 25 2.90 -2.85 -0.15
CA LEU A 25 2.31 -3.40 -1.37
C LEU A 25 2.05 -4.91 -1.27
N LEU A 26 3.03 -5.66 -0.75
CA LEU A 26 2.92 -7.10 -0.56
C LEU A 26 1.83 -7.47 0.45
N SER A 27 1.72 -6.73 1.56
CA SER A 27 0.67 -6.97 2.56
C SER A 27 -0.73 -6.67 2.00
N MET A 28 -0.88 -5.66 1.16
CA MET A 28 -2.14 -5.40 0.43
C MET A 28 -2.50 -6.54 -0.52
N GLU A 29 -1.53 -7.09 -1.25
CA GLU A 29 -1.76 -8.22 -2.16
C GLU A 29 -2.18 -9.49 -1.39
N MET A 30 -1.59 -9.72 -0.22
CA MET A 30 -2.00 -10.82 0.68
C MET A 30 -3.44 -10.65 1.21
N ILE A 31 -3.85 -9.43 1.56
CA ILE A 31 -5.24 -9.16 2.00
C ILE A 31 -6.22 -9.44 0.86
N LEU A 32 -5.90 -8.95 -0.33
CA LEU A 32 -6.73 -9.10 -1.53
C LEU A 32 -6.89 -10.59 -1.91
N THR A 33 -5.81 -11.37 -1.91
CA THR A 33 -5.87 -12.81 -2.23
C THR A 33 -6.70 -13.61 -1.21
N ILE A 34 -6.60 -13.29 0.09
CA ILE A 34 -7.44 -13.92 1.12
C ILE A 34 -8.92 -13.59 0.88
N LEU A 35 -9.24 -12.35 0.51
CA LEU A 35 -10.60 -11.96 0.13
C LEU A 35 -11.10 -12.75 -1.08
N PHE A 36 -10.27 -12.91 -2.11
CA PHE A 36 -10.63 -13.72 -3.29
C PHE A 36 -10.95 -15.16 -2.94
N ILE A 37 -10.10 -15.81 -2.16
CA ILE A 37 -10.31 -17.19 -1.71
C ILE A 37 -11.59 -17.30 -0.86
N SER A 38 -11.88 -16.29 -0.03
CA SER A 38 -13.10 -16.28 0.78
C SER A 38 -14.38 -16.16 -0.06
N ILE A 39 -14.34 -15.36 -1.13
CA ILE A 39 -15.47 -15.18 -2.04
C ILE A 39 -15.62 -16.42 -2.94
N SER A 40 -14.53 -16.98 -3.45
CA SER A 40 -14.56 -18.15 -4.31
C SER A 40 -15.04 -19.41 -3.58
N SER A 41 -14.72 -19.53 -2.29
CA SER A 41 -15.15 -20.69 -1.48
C SER A 41 -16.61 -20.63 -1.05
N THR A 42 -17.22 -19.43 -1.03
CA THR A 42 -18.62 -19.24 -0.64
C THR A 42 -19.57 -19.21 -1.83
N ALA A 43 -19.07 -18.88 -3.02
CA ALA A 43 -19.88 -18.68 -4.20
C ALA A 43 -20.07 -19.96 -5.02
N TYR A 44 -21.16 -20.67 -4.77
CA TYR A 44 -21.60 -21.76 -5.64
C TYR A 44 -22.40 -21.19 -6.82
N MET A 45 -21.88 -21.41 -8.03
CA MET A 45 -22.54 -21.35 -9.36
C MET A 45 -22.70 -20.02 -10.12
N ASN A 46 -22.90 -18.83 -9.51
CA ASN A 46 -23.24 -17.61 -10.29
C ASN A 46 -22.23 -16.45 -10.27
N LEU A 47 -20.99 -16.69 -9.83
CA LEU A 47 -20.04 -15.60 -9.50
C LEU A 47 -18.79 -15.53 -10.39
N SER A 48 -18.75 -16.29 -11.50
CA SER A 48 -17.57 -16.38 -12.38
C SER A 48 -17.17 -15.02 -12.99
N LEU A 49 -18.12 -14.19 -13.38
CA LEU A 49 -17.83 -12.85 -13.90
C LEU A 49 -17.32 -11.92 -12.79
N ASN A 50 -17.92 -11.93 -11.61
CA ASN A 50 -17.49 -11.08 -10.49
C ASN A 50 -16.10 -11.47 -9.98
N SER A 51 -15.78 -12.77 -9.94
CA SER A 51 -14.45 -13.24 -9.58
C SER A 51 -13.40 -12.84 -10.62
N MET A 52 -13.74 -12.88 -11.92
CA MET A 52 -12.86 -12.37 -12.98
C MET A 52 -12.64 -10.86 -12.89
N PHE A 53 -13.70 -10.06 -12.66
CA PHE A 53 -13.55 -8.62 -12.46
C PHE A 53 -12.68 -8.32 -11.24
N MET A 54 -12.82 -9.08 -10.15
CA MET A 54 -11.99 -8.87 -8.97
C MET A 54 -10.51 -9.16 -9.23
N LEU A 55 -10.19 -10.21 -9.99
CA LEU A 55 -8.82 -10.51 -10.40
C LEU A 55 -8.23 -9.39 -11.29
N ILE A 56 -9.02 -8.85 -12.22
CA ILE A 56 -8.57 -7.74 -13.07
C ILE A 56 -8.26 -6.50 -12.22
N MET A 57 -9.15 -6.16 -11.28
CA MET A 57 -8.95 -5.01 -10.40
C MET A 57 -7.73 -5.18 -9.47
N MET A 58 -7.42 -6.42 -9.05
CA MET A 58 -6.17 -6.71 -8.31
C MET A 58 -4.93 -6.41 -9.14
N VAL A 59 -4.88 -6.85 -10.40
CA VAL A 59 -3.75 -6.62 -11.31
C VAL A 59 -3.60 -5.14 -11.64
N VAL A 60 -4.72 -4.43 -11.87
CA VAL A 60 -4.68 -2.98 -12.10
C VAL A 60 -4.17 -2.26 -10.85
N GLY A 61 -4.66 -2.61 -9.66
CA GLY A 61 -4.23 -2.00 -8.40
C GLY A 61 -2.73 -2.21 -8.11
N SER A 62 -2.21 -3.43 -8.30
CA SER A 62 -0.79 -3.72 -8.09
C SER A 62 0.10 -3.01 -9.11
N SER A 63 -0.31 -2.96 -10.39
CA SER A 63 0.42 -2.22 -11.42
C SER A 63 0.50 -0.72 -11.11
N ILE A 64 -0.58 -0.11 -10.62
CA ILE A 64 -0.59 1.28 -10.16
C ILE A 64 0.38 1.46 -8.97
N GLY A 65 0.34 0.56 -7.99
CA GLY A 65 1.19 0.65 -6.81
C GLY A 65 2.69 0.53 -7.14
N ILE A 66 3.05 -0.37 -8.05
CA ILE A 66 4.44 -0.51 -8.54
C ILE A 66 4.85 0.73 -9.35
N SER A 67 3.97 1.26 -10.20
CA SER A 67 4.26 2.49 -10.96
C SER A 67 4.52 3.69 -10.04
N LEU A 68 3.75 3.80 -8.94
CA LEU A 68 3.95 4.82 -7.91
C LEU A 68 5.30 4.64 -7.21
N MET A 69 5.67 3.40 -6.91
CA MET A 69 6.98 3.09 -6.32
C MET A 69 8.13 3.50 -7.24
N VAL A 70 8.01 3.25 -8.55
CA VAL A 70 9.00 3.68 -9.55
C VAL A 70 9.05 5.21 -9.66
N ALA A 71 7.91 5.89 -9.56
CA ALA A 71 7.89 7.35 -9.56
C ALA A 71 8.59 7.92 -8.31
N ILE A 72 8.33 7.34 -7.14
CA ILE A 72 8.98 7.74 -5.87
C ILE A 72 10.48 7.46 -5.90
N SER A 73 10.90 6.30 -6.43
CA SER A 73 12.33 5.96 -6.51
C SER A 73 13.11 6.84 -7.49
N ARG A 74 12.43 7.46 -8.47
CA ARG A 74 13.02 8.48 -9.34
C ARG A 74 13.08 9.85 -8.66
N LEU A 75 12.05 10.22 -7.91
CA LEU A 75 12.01 11.48 -7.17
C LEU A 75 13.01 11.50 -6.01
N GLN A 76 13.26 10.34 -5.41
CA GLN A 76 14.16 10.15 -4.30
C GLN A 76 15.00 8.91 -4.55
N ASN A 77 16.32 9.04 -4.46
CA ASN A 77 17.27 7.94 -4.64
C ASN A 77 17.16 6.83 -3.55
N SER A 78 16.09 6.82 -2.76
CA SER A 78 15.81 5.86 -1.70
C SER A 78 14.33 5.46 -1.70
N ILE A 79 14.07 4.17 -1.47
CA ILE A 79 12.73 3.55 -1.43
C ILE A 79 12.03 3.78 -0.06
N ASN A 80 12.58 4.67 0.77
CA ASN A 80 12.11 4.88 2.13
C ASN A 80 10.76 5.61 2.15
N SER A 81 9.77 5.04 2.85
CA SER A 81 8.42 5.61 2.99
C SER A 81 8.34 6.85 3.88
N THR A 82 9.43 7.24 4.56
CA THR A 82 9.46 8.39 5.48
C THR A 82 9.13 9.71 4.79
N THR A 83 9.41 9.80 3.49
CA THR A 83 9.22 11.01 2.68
C THR A 83 7.78 11.21 2.21
N ILE A 84 7.00 10.15 2.06
CA ILE A 84 5.55 10.24 1.85
C ILE A 84 4.91 10.92 3.07
N TRP A 85 5.37 10.55 4.28
CA TRP A 85 4.90 11.14 5.53
C TRP A 85 5.37 12.58 5.74
N THR A 86 6.47 13.02 5.11
CA THR A 86 6.85 14.43 5.19
C THR A 86 5.87 15.33 4.45
N LEU A 87 5.29 14.88 3.33
CA LEU A 87 4.32 15.68 2.57
C LEU A 87 3.04 15.98 3.35
N THR A 88 2.66 15.12 4.31
CA THR A 88 1.49 15.37 5.19
C THR A 88 1.78 16.33 6.34
N PHE A 89 3.05 16.63 6.65
CA PHE A 89 3.46 17.44 7.80
C PHE A 89 4.04 18.83 7.44
N VAL A 90 4.13 19.18 6.15
CA VAL A 90 4.79 20.41 5.68
C VAL A 90 4.15 21.70 6.20
N GLU A 91 2.89 21.70 6.65
CA GLU A 91 2.26 22.93 7.11
C GLU A 91 2.69 23.39 8.52
N ASN A 92 3.29 22.52 9.36
CA ASN A 92 3.56 22.87 10.77
C ASN A 92 5.03 23.14 11.16
N TYR A 93 5.99 23.04 10.22
CA TYR A 93 7.41 23.25 10.55
C TYR A 93 8.11 24.36 9.75
N ASN A 94 7.43 24.97 8.77
CA ASN A 94 8.06 25.93 7.87
C ASN A 94 8.21 27.36 8.43
N ASN A 95 7.68 27.66 9.62
CA ASN A 95 7.85 28.99 10.21
C ASN A 95 9.21 29.22 10.89
N ASN A 96 9.99 28.17 11.17
CA ASN A 96 11.27 28.32 11.89
C ASN A 96 12.52 28.10 11.03
N SER A 97 12.40 27.55 9.81
CA SER A 97 13.55 27.30 8.93
C SER A 97 13.78 28.40 7.87
N PHE A 98 12.79 29.27 7.64
CA PHE A 98 12.90 30.33 6.62
C PHE A 98 13.80 31.51 7.05
N TYR A 99 14.14 31.65 8.34
CA TYR A 99 15.00 32.74 8.80
C TYR A 99 16.51 32.44 8.76
N SER A 100 16.94 31.20 8.58
CA SER A 100 18.38 30.86 8.56
C SER A 100 18.99 30.80 7.16
N THR A 101 18.18 30.87 6.10
CA THR A 101 18.63 30.79 4.71
C THR A 101 18.89 32.14 4.04
N TYR A 102 18.62 33.27 4.73
CA TYR A 102 18.84 34.62 4.21
C TYR A 102 19.97 35.42 4.90
N GLN A 103 20.89 34.78 5.63
CA GLN A 103 22.06 35.47 6.24
C GLN A 103 23.41 34.88 5.82
N LYS A 104 23.64 34.72 4.51
CA LYS A 104 25.00 34.62 3.97
C LYS A 104 25.19 35.60 2.84
#